data_AF-A0A831R2G9-F1
#
_entry.id   AF-A0A831R2G9-F1
#
_cell.length_a   1.000
_cell.length_b   1.000
_cell.length_c   1.000
_cell.angle_alpha   90.00
_cell.angle_beta   90.00
_cell.angle_gamma   90.00
#
_symmetry.space_group_name_H-M   'P 1'
#
loop_
_entity.id
_entity.type
_entity.pdbx_description
1 polymer ?
#
loop_
_entity_poly.entity_id
_entity_poly.type
_entity_poly.pdbx_seq_one_letter_code
_entity_poly.pdbx_strand_id
1 'polypeptide(L)'
;MTTRKASTIAAGLLASTLFVVSPVLMAGNQSSHHGDGQYGDQRNITELCENLREGKGHFNKTERQAEMIKRREAMAERLKLTEEQRGIWNEIHGERRQKHEKRMGKWQDKMKKRCAESQK
;
A
#
# COMPACT_ATOMS: atom_id res chain seq x y z
N MET A 1 -55.44 -13.60 29.71
CA MET A 1 -54.95 -14.97 29.99
C MET A 1 -53.51 -15.09 29.53
N THR A 2 -52.63 -15.42 30.47
CA THR A 2 -51.19 -15.55 30.34
C THR A 2 -50.79 -16.84 29.64
N THR A 3 -49.86 -16.78 28.68
CA THR A 3 -48.97 -17.92 28.39
C THR A 3 -47.56 -17.40 28.13
N ARG A 4 -46.76 -17.37 29.20
CA ARG A 4 -45.30 -17.39 29.10
C ARG A 4 -44.88 -18.84 28.82
N LYS A 5 -44.05 -19.06 27.82
CA LYS A 5 -43.18 -20.25 27.78
C LYS A 5 -41.77 -19.78 27.47
N ALA A 6 -41.01 -19.62 28.54
CA ALA A 6 -39.56 -19.63 28.50
C ALA A 6 -39.11 -20.99 27.94
N SER A 7 -38.22 -20.96 26.96
CA SER A 7 -37.31 -22.07 26.74
C SER A 7 -35.99 -21.50 26.28
N THR A 8 -35.18 -21.16 27.27
CA THR A 8 -33.73 -20.97 27.15
C THR A 8 -33.12 -22.32 26.81
N ILE A 9 -32.85 -22.59 25.53
CA ILE A 9 -31.98 -23.69 25.15
C ILE A 9 -30.56 -23.10 25.06
N ALA A 10 -29.92 -23.08 26.21
CA ALA A 10 -28.48 -23.10 26.31
C ALA A 10 -28.00 -24.48 25.86
N ALA A 11 -27.30 -24.57 24.73
CA ALA A 11 -26.51 -25.74 24.38
C ALA A 11 -25.50 -25.38 23.29
N GLY A 12 -24.21 -25.64 23.56
CA GLY A 12 -23.19 -25.76 22.52
C GLY A 12 -22.10 -24.71 22.52
N LEU A 13 -21.43 -24.48 23.66
CA LEU A 13 -20.05 -24.01 23.65
C LEU A 13 -19.18 -25.09 22.98
N LEU A 14 -18.97 -24.97 21.67
CA LEU A 14 -17.95 -25.75 20.99
C LEU A 14 -16.58 -25.20 21.38
N ALA A 15 -15.99 -25.89 22.37
CA ALA A 15 -14.59 -25.80 22.73
C ALA A 15 -13.72 -26.01 21.48
N SER A 16 -13.19 -24.91 20.95
CA SER A 16 -12.11 -24.91 19.96
C SER A 16 -10.82 -24.52 20.67
N THR A 17 -10.36 -25.40 21.55
CA THR A 17 -8.93 -25.42 21.90
C THR A 17 -8.16 -26.02 20.74
N LEU A 18 -6.96 -25.51 20.52
CA LEU A 18 -5.95 -25.89 19.51
C LEU A 18 -5.88 -24.95 18.30
N PHE A 19 -5.37 -23.74 18.51
CA PHE A 19 -4.28 -23.19 17.69
C PHE A 19 -3.40 -22.27 18.54
N VAL A 20 -2.74 -22.83 19.56
CA VAL A 20 -1.49 -22.24 20.08
C VAL A 20 -0.38 -22.74 19.16
N VAL A 21 -0.28 -22.15 17.97
CA VAL A 21 0.93 -22.22 17.16
C VAL A 21 1.49 -20.81 17.17
N SER A 22 2.53 -20.65 17.97
CA SER A 22 3.26 -19.42 18.28
C SER A 22 3.50 -18.51 17.07
N PRO A 23 3.34 -17.17 17.18
CA PRO A 23 3.87 -16.22 16.20
C PRO A 23 5.40 -16.05 16.24
N VAL A 24 6.13 -16.92 16.94
CA VAL A 24 7.57 -16.74 17.22
C VAL A 24 8.46 -17.04 16.00
N LEU A 25 7.90 -17.50 14.88
CA LEU A 25 8.66 -17.82 13.66
C LEU A 25 8.29 -16.95 12.43
N MET A 26 7.86 -15.71 12.65
CA MET A 26 7.81 -14.68 11.60
C MET A 26 8.70 -13.47 11.93
N ALA A 27 9.83 -13.71 12.61
CA ALA A 27 10.89 -12.71 12.82
C ALA A 27 12.28 -13.24 12.42
N GLY A 28 12.39 -14.44 11.86
CA GLY A 28 13.64 -15.07 11.46
C GLY A 28 13.72 -15.25 9.95
N ASN A 29 14.13 -14.20 9.24
CA ASN A 29 14.80 -14.18 7.92
C ASN A 29 14.45 -12.91 7.12
N GLN A 30 14.76 -11.75 7.69
CA GLN A 30 15.17 -10.60 6.88
C GLN A 30 16.55 -10.12 7.36
N SER A 31 17.49 -11.05 7.49
CA SER A 31 18.91 -10.68 7.44
C SER A 31 19.28 -10.45 5.98
N SER A 32 20.00 -9.37 5.74
CA SER A 32 20.82 -9.12 4.54
C SER A 32 20.10 -8.97 3.20
N HIS A 33 19.35 -7.86 3.05
CA HIS A 33 19.47 -7.02 1.85
C HIS A 33 19.11 -5.57 2.20
N HIS A 34 19.75 -5.03 3.24
CA HIS A 34 20.08 -3.61 3.19
C HIS A 34 21.18 -3.48 2.16
N GLY A 35 20.77 -3.43 0.89
CA GLY A 35 21.63 -2.94 -0.16
C GLY A 35 22.18 -1.62 0.34
N ASP A 36 23.51 -1.53 0.29
CA ASP A 36 24.33 -0.36 0.55
C ASP A 36 23.99 0.73 -0.48
N GLY A 37 22.73 1.17 -0.47
CA GLY A 37 22.25 2.31 -1.21
C GLY A 37 22.62 3.50 -0.36
N GLN A 38 23.82 4.03 -0.58
CA GLN A 38 24.19 5.37 -0.14
C GLN A 38 23.14 6.36 -0.66
N TYR A 39 22.06 6.56 0.10
CA TYR A 39 21.14 7.70 -0.01
C TYR A 39 21.82 9.02 0.39
N GLY A 40 23.15 9.00 0.53
CA GLY A 40 24.00 10.12 0.91
C GLY A 40 25.08 10.48 -0.11
N ASP A 41 25.23 9.76 -1.22
CA ASP A 41 26.18 10.18 -2.25
C ASP A 41 25.64 11.42 -2.98
N GLN A 42 26.42 12.49 -3.01
CA GLN A 42 26.05 13.80 -3.57
C GLN A 42 25.70 13.70 -5.06
N ARG A 43 26.30 12.72 -5.75
CA ARG A 43 25.98 12.34 -7.14
C ARG A 43 24.54 11.87 -7.30
N ASN A 44 24.04 11.11 -6.33
CA ASN A 44 22.68 10.56 -6.31
C ASN A 44 21.64 11.66 -6.07
N ILE A 45 21.96 12.66 -5.24
CA ILE A 45 21.09 13.84 -5.05
C ILE A 45 21.03 14.68 -6.32
N THR A 46 22.16 14.90 -6.98
CA THR A 46 22.22 15.69 -8.23
C THR A 46 21.36 15.05 -9.32
N GLU A 47 21.50 13.74 -9.53
CA GLU A 47 20.67 12.99 -10.48
C GLU A 47 19.18 13.04 -10.13
N LEU A 48 18.83 12.93 -8.84
CA LEU A 48 17.44 13.05 -8.38
C LEU A 48 16.86 14.46 -8.60
N CYS A 49 17.67 15.51 -8.45
CA CYS A 49 17.25 16.88 -8.71
C CYS A 49 17.02 17.14 -10.21
N GLU A 50 17.87 16.57 -11.07
CA GLU A 50 17.68 16.62 -12.52
C GLU A 50 16.42 15.86 -12.94
N ASN A 51 16.23 14.64 -12.43
CA ASN A 51 15.01 13.88 -12.67
C ASN A 51 13.74 14.59 -12.16
N LEU A 52 13.82 15.32 -11.04
CA LEU A 52 12.72 16.12 -10.52
C LEU A 52 12.40 17.29 -11.46
N ARG A 53 13.42 17.98 -11.98
CA ARG A 53 13.29 19.11 -12.91
C ARG A 53 12.69 18.66 -14.24
N GLU A 54 13.18 17.55 -14.77
CA GLU A 54 12.76 17.00 -16.06
C GLU A 54 11.51 16.12 -15.97
N GLY A 55 11.02 15.83 -14.76
CA GLY A 55 9.84 14.98 -14.54
C GLY A 55 10.06 13.51 -14.92
N LYS A 56 11.31 13.02 -14.89
CA LYS A 56 11.71 11.67 -15.31
C LYS A 56 11.79 10.68 -14.14
N GLY A 57 11.91 9.40 -14.46
CA GLY A 57 12.11 8.32 -13.49
C GLY A 57 10.98 8.23 -12.46
N HIS A 58 11.30 8.45 -11.18
CA HIS A 58 10.32 8.42 -10.09
C HIS A 58 9.23 9.50 -10.18
N PHE A 59 9.47 10.56 -10.96
CA PHE A 59 8.57 11.69 -11.12
C PHE A 59 7.66 11.59 -12.36
N ASN A 60 7.90 10.63 -13.27
CA ASN A 60 7.03 10.38 -14.41
C ASN A 60 5.71 9.71 -13.94
N LYS A 61 4.60 10.44 -14.05
CA LYS A 61 3.29 10.03 -13.53
C LYS A 61 2.38 9.38 -14.58
N THR A 62 2.48 9.79 -15.84
CA THR A 62 1.46 9.46 -16.86
C THR A 62 1.56 8.00 -17.29
N GLU A 63 2.75 7.54 -17.64
CA GLU A 63 2.98 6.17 -18.11
C GLU A 63 2.67 5.13 -17.02
N ARG A 64 3.15 5.38 -15.79
CA ARG A 64 2.86 4.51 -14.64
C ARG A 64 1.38 4.46 -14.29
N GLN A 65 0.65 5.57 -14.41
CA GLN A 65 -0.78 5.57 -14.15
C GLN A 65 -1.54 4.71 -15.16
N ALA A 66 -1.20 4.81 -16.45
CA ALA A 66 -1.81 4.00 -17.49
C ALA A 66 -1.54 2.50 -17.27
N GLU A 67 -0.31 2.12 -16.95
CA GLU A 67 0.05 0.73 -16.65
C GLU A 67 -0.70 0.19 -15.41
N MET A 68 -0.79 0.99 -14.36
CA MET A 68 -1.50 0.63 -13.14
C MET A 68 -3.01 0.44 -13.38
N ILE A 69 -3.63 1.26 -14.23
CA ILE A 69 -5.05 1.10 -14.62
C ILE A 69 -5.23 -0.23 -15.37
N LYS A 70 -4.41 -0.49 -16.40
CA LYS A 70 -4.47 -1.77 -17.15
C LYS A 70 -4.32 -2.99 -16.24
N ARG A 71 -3.32 -2.97 -15.35
CA ARG A 71 -3.10 -4.06 -14.39
C ARG A 71 -4.31 -4.26 -13.47
N ARG A 72 -4.96 -3.18 -13.08
CA ARG A 72 -6.11 -3.20 -12.18
C ARG A 72 -7.35 -3.78 -12.84
N GLU A 73 -7.59 -3.44 -14.11
CA GLU A 73 -8.65 -4.04 -14.93
C GLU A 73 -8.40 -5.53 -15.15
N ALA A 74 -7.19 -5.90 -15.56
CA ALA A 74 -6.81 -7.31 -15.74
C ALA A 74 -6.99 -8.14 -14.45
N MET A 75 -6.73 -7.55 -13.28
CA MET A 75 -6.98 -8.19 -11.99
C MET A 75 -8.48 -8.33 -11.69
N ALA A 76 -9.28 -7.32 -11.99
CA ALA A 76 -10.73 -7.38 -11.81
C ALA A 76 -11.36 -8.47 -12.71
N GLU A 77 -10.85 -8.65 -13.93
CA GLU A 77 -11.25 -9.72 -14.83
C GLU A 77 -10.81 -11.10 -14.33
N ARG A 78 -9.55 -11.23 -13.90
CA ARG A 78 -9.01 -12.50 -13.35
C ARG A 78 -9.80 -12.96 -12.12
N LEU A 79 -10.19 -12.01 -11.27
CA LEU A 79 -10.99 -12.28 -10.08
C LEU A 79 -12.50 -12.42 -10.38
N LYS A 80 -12.91 -12.20 -11.65
CA LYS A 80 -14.31 -12.24 -12.09
C LYS A 80 -15.23 -11.39 -11.20
N LEU A 81 -14.76 -10.19 -10.84
CA LEU A 81 -15.50 -9.29 -9.97
C LEU A 81 -16.80 -8.84 -10.65
N THR A 82 -17.90 -8.88 -9.89
CA THR A 82 -19.19 -8.31 -10.30
C THR A 82 -19.11 -6.79 -10.40
N GLU A 83 -20.11 -6.15 -10.99
CA GLU A 83 -20.13 -4.69 -11.13
C GLU A 83 -20.09 -3.97 -9.77
N GLU A 84 -20.85 -4.46 -8.79
CA GLU A 84 -20.84 -3.93 -7.43
C GLU A 84 -19.46 -4.08 -6.76
N GLN A 85 -18.82 -5.25 -6.92
CA GLN A 85 -17.46 -5.49 -6.41
C GLN A 85 -16.42 -4.64 -7.12
N ARG A 86 -16.60 -4.38 -8.43
CA ARG A 86 -15.76 -3.45 -9.21
C ARG A 86 -15.90 -2.01 -8.71
N GLY A 87 -17.11 -1.60 -8.32
CA GLY A 87 -17.37 -0.32 -7.66
C GLY A 87 -16.54 -0.15 -6.38
N ILE A 88 -16.64 -1.12 -5.46
CA ILE A 88 -15.85 -1.12 -4.21
C ILE A 88 -14.34 -1.18 -4.50
N TRP A 89 -13.94 -2.00 -5.48
CA TRP A 89 -12.55 -2.06 -5.94
C TRP A 89 -12.06 -0.69 -6.45
N ASN A 90 -12.89 0.05 -7.18
CA ASN A 90 -12.61 1.41 -7.68
C ASN A 90 -12.37 2.38 -6.55
N GLU A 91 -13.20 2.33 -5.52
CA GLU A 91 -13.07 3.16 -4.34
C GLU A 91 -11.76 2.89 -3.59
N ILE A 92 -11.46 1.63 -3.28
CA ILE A 92 -10.22 1.22 -2.56
C ILE A 92 -8.97 1.74 -3.26
N HIS A 93 -8.92 1.59 -4.58
CA HIS A 93 -7.78 2.05 -5.36
C HIS A 93 -7.74 3.57 -5.52
N GLY A 94 -8.90 4.22 -5.60
CA GLY A 94 -9.02 5.68 -5.57
C GLY A 94 -8.45 6.26 -4.27
N GLU A 95 -8.84 5.72 -3.12
CA GLU A 95 -8.28 6.12 -1.83
C GLU A 95 -6.77 5.92 -1.76
N ARG A 96 -6.28 4.75 -2.19
CA ARG A 96 -4.85 4.43 -2.19
C ARG A 96 -4.08 5.42 -3.07
N ARG A 97 -4.64 5.78 -4.22
CA ARG A 97 -4.07 6.80 -5.12
C ARG A 97 -3.97 8.15 -4.42
N GLN A 98 -5.05 8.63 -3.80
CA GLN A 98 -5.03 9.92 -3.08
C GLN A 98 -4.01 9.93 -1.93
N LYS A 99 -3.94 8.84 -1.15
CA LYS A 99 -2.94 8.68 -0.07
C LYS A 99 -1.51 8.70 -0.63
N HIS A 100 -1.28 8.04 -1.76
CA HIS A 100 0.01 8.04 -2.43
C HIS A 100 0.39 9.42 -2.97
N GLU A 101 -0.53 10.12 -3.65
CA GLU A 101 -0.31 11.48 -4.17
C GLU A 101 0.04 12.47 -3.06
N LYS A 102 -0.64 12.41 -1.90
CA LYS A 102 -0.28 13.21 -0.72
C LYS A 102 1.13 12.93 -0.21
N ARG A 103 1.55 11.66 -0.16
CA ARG A 103 2.91 11.27 0.25
C ARG A 103 3.94 11.76 -0.76
N MET A 104 3.67 11.59 -2.05
CA MET A 104 4.55 12.03 -3.13
C MET A 104 4.70 13.56 -3.16
N GLY A 105 3.63 14.33 -2.91
CA GLY A 105 3.71 15.79 -2.79
C GLY A 105 4.65 16.21 -1.66
N LYS A 106 4.46 15.66 -0.46
CA LYS A 106 5.35 15.93 0.69
C LYS A 106 6.80 15.54 0.41
N TRP A 107 7.03 14.44 -0.29
CA TRP A 107 8.36 13.99 -0.67
C TRP A 107 9.00 14.91 -1.72
N GLN A 108 8.24 15.32 -2.75
CA GLN A 108 8.68 16.30 -3.75
C GLN A 108 9.08 17.63 -3.10
N ASP A 109 8.32 18.12 -2.13
CA ASP A 109 8.65 19.37 -1.44
C ASP A 109 9.95 19.25 -0.62
N LYS A 110 10.16 18.13 0.06
CA LYS A 110 11.44 17.85 0.74
C LYS A 110 12.60 17.75 -0.25
N MET A 111 12.39 17.12 -1.40
CA MET A 111 13.41 17.05 -2.44
C MET A 111 13.76 18.42 -3.00
N LYS A 112 12.77 19.30 -3.27
CA LYS A 112 13.03 20.68 -3.70
C LYS A 112 13.92 21.43 -2.71
N LYS A 113 13.67 21.29 -1.39
CA LYS A 113 14.50 21.90 -0.35
C LYS A 113 15.94 21.35 -0.39
N ARG A 114 16.10 20.03 -0.45
CA ARG A 114 17.42 19.38 -0.53
C ARG A 114 18.20 19.82 -1.78
N CYS A 115 17.53 19.92 -2.94
CA CYS A 115 18.13 20.41 -4.17
C CYS A 115 18.61 21.87 -4.04
N ALA A 116 17.82 22.72 -3.40
CA ALA A 116 18.19 24.11 -3.15
C ALA A 116 19.36 24.25 -2.16
N GLU A 117 19.43 23.39 -1.15
CA GLU A 117 20.54 23.33 -0.19
C GLU A 117 21.83 22.80 -0.84
N SER A 118 21.75 21.84 -1.76
CA SER A 118 22.92 21.30 -2.47
C SER A 118 23.51 22.23 -3.53
N GLN A 119 22.79 23.29 -3.93
CA GLN A 119 23.24 24.28 -4.91
C GLN A 119 23.87 25.52 -4.26
N LYS A 120 23.89 25.60 -2.92
CA LYS A 120 24.63 26.62 -2.15
C LYS A 120 26.02 26.12 -1.83
#